data_AF-A0AAD1XBT4-F1
#
_entry.id   AF-A0AAD1XBT4-F1
#
_cell.length_a   1.000
_cell.length_b   1.000
_cell.length_c   1.000
_cell.angle_alpha   90.00
_cell.angle_beta   90.00
_cell.angle_gamma   90.00
#
_symmetry.space_group_name_H-M   'P 1'
#
loop_
_entity.id
_entity.type
_entity.pdbx_description
1 polymer ?
#
loop_
_entity_poly.entity_id
_entity_poly.type
_entity_poly.pdbx_seq_one_letter_code
_entity_poly.pdbx_strand_id
1 'polypeptide(L)'
;MKSKLIPIAYTVAVIKPNLALKEEKMNEIMKTIQDNDFEVFDEKCKILKDQEILNLFYKYKNQPFFEEIKEHLTAGESRVLLLINKFETKMDENEEEIKLEDPITRWKKLIGPSDPENAKTDAPESLRALYGEDLIRNGFHGSDDPRSANKERDIFKFSIPEKIPEFKYERYKVTMEHLLKFCYPPNLEHSNVTGRLDLFALYGPTVSYCSVDSSFCNKCVKLAKRVLRDSIAAEEAKERREKGTTSILDVDSFAAESGMNSITSAKRSTTMTKNLGPGPRRLLRDEDLDILKEEPICKKCRFHIDNYVHLTCGREGQHIMSDIELNELIKEINKTDLYELLKIEKGSSAKIMIDILDLKEPEEIMYTEDDIRNLLEDLETDYYGRYNFEDMQKMILEDRRLRINYWVSQITKKPIEKFKNPNLINQNPKVNRDDIKNPYFTLKRILPISMHTKKTRAMDEEEEDYNTLHFNHTAKLLQNEQDLIMERTIAKEFHRVTQVENTNSKDVAVNSVLLRNYNDGRHGKWDNYCTLKGQSKGSYVKSKNTKRKEIID
;
A
#
# COMPACT_ATOMS: atom_id res chain seq x y z
N MET A 1 8.04 -12.27 11.28
CA MET A 1 7.78 -11.51 10.04
C MET A 1 8.38 -12.31 8.90
N LYS A 2 7.60 -12.71 7.89
CA LYS A 2 8.19 -13.21 6.64
C LYS A 2 9.11 -12.09 6.10
N SER A 3 10.35 -12.38 5.71
CA SER A 3 11.20 -11.35 5.10
C SER A 3 10.46 -10.84 3.86
N LYS A 4 10.22 -9.52 3.81
CA LYS A 4 9.57 -8.86 2.65
C LYS A 4 10.57 -8.64 1.50
N LEU A 5 11.81 -9.07 1.69
CA LEU A 5 12.89 -8.99 0.72
C LEU A 5 12.76 -10.14 -0.28
N ILE A 6 13.28 -9.92 -1.48
CA ILE A 6 13.28 -10.93 -2.54
C ILE A 6 14.59 -11.73 -2.42
N PRO A 7 14.52 -13.08 -2.37
CA PRO A 7 15.73 -13.90 -2.42
C PRO A 7 16.40 -13.78 -3.79
N ILE A 8 17.72 -13.58 -3.80
CA ILE A 8 18.53 -13.49 -5.01
C ILE A 8 19.02 -14.90 -5.37
N ALA A 9 19.17 -15.19 -6.66
CA ALA A 9 19.87 -16.40 -7.09
C ALA A 9 21.36 -16.32 -6.71
N TYR A 10 21.95 -17.44 -6.32
CA TYR A 10 23.34 -17.50 -5.91
C TYR A 10 23.94 -18.89 -6.19
N THR A 11 25.27 -18.96 -6.18
CA THR A 11 26.02 -20.21 -6.25
C THR A 11 27.09 -20.25 -5.17
N VAL A 12 27.41 -21.44 -4.68
CA VAL A 12 28.55 -21.62 -3.79
C VAL A 12 29.75 -22.03 -4.63
N ALA A 13 30.80 -21.22 -4.56
CA ALA A 13 32.09 -21.52 -5.16
C ALA A 13 33.07 -21.94 -4.07
N VAL A 14 33.80 -23.04 -4.29
CA VAL A 14 34.91 -23.42 -3.40
C VAL A 14 36.19 -23.44 -4.22
N ILE A 15 37.13 -22.59 -3.82
CA ILE A 15 38.49 -22.59 -4.34
C ILE A 15 39.32 -23.50 -3.43
N LYS A 16 39.83 -24.58 -4.01
CA LYS A 16 40.48 -25.68 -3.31
C LYS A 16 41.88 -25.30 -2.79
N PRO A 17 42.45 -26.04 -1.82
CA PRO A 17 43.70 -25.67 -1.15
C PRO A 17 44.91 -25.49 -2.08
N ASN A 18 44.99 -26.24 -3.18
CA ASN A 18 46.10 -26.11 -4.14
C ASN A 18 46.21 -24.72 -4.80
N LEU A 19 45.11 -23.96 -4.83
CA LEU A 19 45.08 -22.58 -5.32
C LEU A 19 44.86 -21.58 -4.19
N ALA A 20 44.00 -21.89 -3.22
CA ALA A 20 43.68 -20.99 -2.12
C ALA A 20 44.89 -20.58 -1.28
N LEU A 21 45.92 -21.42 -1.19
CA LEU A 21 47.17 -21.12 -0.48
C LEU A 21 48.13 -20.19 -1.26
N LYS A 22 47.88 -19.94 -2.54
CA LYS A 22 48.75 -19.13 -3.41
C LYS A 22 48.16 -17.74 -3.59
N GLU A 23 48.57 -16.77 -2.77
CA GLU A 23 47.98 -15.42 -2.74
C GLU A 23 47.99 -14.70 -4.10
N GLU A 24 49.07 -14.77 -4.87
CA GLU A 24 49.18 -14.13 -6.19
C GLU A 24 48.08 -14.63 -7.15
N LYS A 25 47.92 -15.96 -7.24
CA LYS A 25 46.88 -16.58 -8.07
C LYS A 25 45.48 -16.28 -7.55
N MET A 26 45.31 -16.20 -6.24
CA MET A 26 44.02 -15.85 -5.64
C MET A 26 43.59 -14.44 -6.01
N ASN A 27 44.50 -13.47 -6.01
CA ASN A 27 44.20 -12.10 -6.42
C ASN A 27 43.78 -12.05 -7.90
N GLU A 28 44.44 -12.81 -8.78
CA GLU A 28 44.06 -12.94 -10.18
C GLU A 28 42.67 -13.55 -10.34
N ILE A 29 42.38 -14.65 -9.63
CA ILE A 29 41.08 -15.33 -9.67
C ILE A 29 39.96 -14.40 -9.17
N MET A 30 40.16 -13.69 -8.06
CA MET A 30 39.17 -12.76 -7.53
C MET A 30 38.91 -11.60 -8.49
N LYS A 31 39.96 -11.12 -9.18
CA LYS A 31 39.81 -10.14 -10.26
C LYS A 31 39.01 -10.72 -11.42
N THR A 32 39.29 -11.94 -11.87
CA THR A 32 38.52 -12.61 -12.93
C THR A 32 37.04 -12.78 -12.55
N ILE A 33 36.74 -13.11 -11.29
CA ILE A 33 35.36 -13.19 -10.78
C ILE A 33 34.66 -11.83 -10.93
N GLN A 34 35.32 -10.74 -10.52
CA GLN A 34 34.78 -9.37 -10.64
C GLN A 34 34.63 -8.91 -12.09
N ASP A 35 35.63 -9.17 -12.94
CA ASP A 35 35.62 -8.82 -14.37
C ASP A 35 34.50 -9.58 -15.13
N ASN A 36 34.06 -10.73 -14.60
CA ASN A 36 32.92 -11.49 -15.10
C ASN A 36 31.60 -11.12 -14.40
N ASP A 37 31.46 -9.91 -13.86
CA ASP A 37 30.21 -9.39 -13.27
C ASP A 37 29.61 -10.28 -12.16
N PHE A 38 30.46 -10.95 -11.38
CA PHE A 38 30.05 -11.56 -10.11
C PHE A 38 30.34 -10.62 -8.95
N GLU A 39 29.46 -10.67 -7.95
CA GLU A 39 29.66 -10.06 -6.64
C GLU A 39 29.84 -11.17 -5.60
N VAL A 40 30.85 -11.00 -4.75
CA VAL A 40 31.10 -11.89 -3.61
C VAL A 40 30.23 -11.40 -2.45
N PHE A 41 29.11 -12.09 -2.22
CA PHE A 41 28.16 -11.72 -1.18
C PHE A 41 28.67 -12.08 0.22
N ASP A 42 29.31 -13.24 0.36
CA ASP A 42 29.92 -13.70 1.61
C ASP A 42 31.13 -14.58 1.30
N GLU A 43 32.08 -14.63 2.22
CA GLU A 43 33.33 -15.37 2.08
C GLU A 43 33.75 -16.01 3.40
N LYS A 44 34.23 -17.26 3.32
CA LYS A 44 34.91 -17.93 4.43
C LYS A 44 36.19 -18.62 3.96
N CYS A 45 37.29 -18.34 4.64
CA CYS A 45 38.54 -19.10 4.53
C CYS A 45 38.60 -20.13 5.67
N LYS A 46 38.72 -21.43 5.33
CA LYS A 46 38.81 -22.49 6.34
C LYS A 46 39.30 -23.83 5.76
N ILE A 47 39.88 -24.66 6.62
CA ILE A 47 40.03 -26.09 6.35
C ILE A 47 38.65 -26.76 6.46
N LEU A 48 38.28 -27.56 5.46
CA LEU A 48 36.98 -28.22 5.42
C LEU A 48 36.95 -29.43 6.37
N LYS A 49 35.88 -29.56 7.15
CA LYS A 49 35.68 -30.73 8.02
C LYS A 49 35.18 -31.91 7.21
N ASP A 50 35.48 -33.12 7.66
CA ASP A 50 35.00 -34.38 7.08
C ASP A 50 33.49 -34.39 6.76
N GLN A 51 32.68 -33.86 7.67
CA GLN A 51 31.23 -33.78 7.50
C GLN A 51 30.83 -32.79 6.39
N GLU A 52 31.55 -31.68 6.24
CA GLU A 52 31.30 -30.67 5.20
C GLU A 52 31.66 -31.25 3.83
N ILE A 53 32.82 -31.92 3.73
CA ILE A 53 33.28 -32.61 2.52
C ILE A 53 32.28 -33.69 2.11
N LEU A 54 31.85 -34.54 3.05
CA LEU A 54 30.86 -35.58 2.79
C LEU A 54 29.54 -35.00 2.29
N ASN A 55 29.10 -33.87 2.84
CA ASN A 55 27.85 -33.24 2.45
C ASN A 55 27.93 -32.56 1.07
N LEU A 56 29.07 -31.97 0.72
CA LEU A 56 29.37 -31.38 -0.60
C LEU A 56 29.45 -32.46 -1.69
N PHE A 57 30.24 -33.51 -1.44
CA PHE A 57 30.55 -34.55 -2.42
C PHE A 57 29.79 -35.85 -2.17
N TYR A 58 28.61 -35.78 -1.55
CA TYR A 58 27.82 -36.95 -1.16
C TYR A 58 27.55 -37.91 -2.33
N LYS A 59 27.32 -37.36 -3.53
CA LYS A 59 27.14 -38.11 -4.78
C LYS A 59 28.32 -39.04 -5.13
N TYR A 60 29.51 -38.73 -4.63
CA TYR A 60 30.73 -39.49 -4.88
C TYR A 60 31.17 -40.33 -3.68
N LYS A 61 30.39 -40.40 -2.59
CA LYS A 61 30.77 -41.10 -1.34
C LYS A 61 31.28 -42.54 -1.57
N ASN A 62 30.71 -43.26 -2.53
CA ASN A 62 31.05 -44.66 -2.81
C ASN A 62 32.09 -44.81 -3.94
N GLN A 63 32.64 -43.71 -4.45
CA GLN A 63 33.64 -43.73 -5.53
C GLN A 63 35.04 -43.90 -4.94
N PRO A 64 35.95 -44.61 -5.64
CA PRO A 64 37.29 -44.91 -5.10
C PRO A 64 38.13 -43.66 -4.87
N PHE A 65 37.93 -42.61 -5.67
CA PHE A 65 38.64 -41.33 -5.58
C PHE A 65 38.11 -40.39 -4.49
N PHE A 66 37.05 -40.76 -3.76
CA PHE A 66 36.46 -39.89 -2.74
C PHE A 66 37.41 -39.66 -1.55
N GLU A 67 38.15 -40.69 -1.14
CA GLU A 67 39.15 -40.55 -0.07
C GLU A 67 40.28 -39.60 -0.48
N GLU A 68 40.67 -39.60 -1.77
CA GLU A 68 41.65 -38.65 -2.29
C GLU A 68 41.13 -37.20 -2.28
N ILE A 69 39.85 -36.98 -2.59
CA ILE A 69 39.20 -35.66 -2.46
C ILE A 69 39.23 -35.20 -0.99
N LYS A 70 38.95 -36.12 -0.07
CA LYS A 70 38.92 -35.84 1.37
C LYS A 70 40.31 -35.45 1.89
N GLU A 71 41.33 -36.21 1.53
CA GLU A 71 42.72 -35.91 1.88
C GLU A 71 43.14 -34.54 1.33
N HIS A 72 42.82 -34.26 0.06
CA HIS A 72 43.15 -32.96 -0.56
C HIS A 72 42.48 -31.76 0.13
N LEU A 73 41.19 -31.86 0.44
CA LEU A 73 40.43 -30.75 1.04
C LEU A 73 40.70 -30.54 2.54
N THR A 74 41.25 -31.55 3.22
CA THR A 74 41.69 -31.44 4.63
C THR A 74 43.15 -31.01 4.76
N ALA A 75 43.96 -31.13 3.70
CA ALA A 75 45.37 -30.77 3.70
C ALA A 75 45.65 -29.27 3.86
N GLY A 76 44.69 -28.39 3.58
CA GLY A 76 44.89 -26.95 3.68
C GLY A 76 43.59 -26.13 3.64
N GLU A 77 43.74 -24.82 3.77
CA GLU A 77 42.60 -23.90 3.76
C GLU A 77 41.99 -23.79 2.36
N SER A 78 40.67 -23.92 2.28
CA SER A 78 39.87 -23.60 1.10
C SER A 78 39.21 -22.24 1.27
N ARG A 79 38.98 -21.55 0.17
CA ARG A 79 38.25 -20.29 0.14
C ARG A 79 36.85 -20.54 -0.43
N VAL A 80 35.85 -20.42 0.43
CA VAL A 80 34.45 -20.64 0.11
C VAL A 80 33.80 -19.29 -0.13
N LEU A 81 33.22 -19.10 -1.30
CA LEU A 81 32.57 -17.87 -1.73
C LEU A 81 31.09 -18.14 -1.98
N LEU A 82 30.24 -17.20 -1.56
CA LEU A 82 28.86 -17.12 -1.98
C LEU A 82 28.77 -16.06 -3.07
N LEU A 83 28.54 -16.49 -4.31
CA LEU A 83 28.56 -15.62 -5.48
C LEU A 83 27.14 -15.30 -5.94
N ILE A 84 26.89 -14.02 -6.24
CA ILE A 84 25.69 -13.52 -6.88
C ILE A 84 26.06 -12.77 -8.17
N ASN A 85 25.08 -12.58 -9.05
CA ASN A 85 25.27 -11.67 -10.19
C ASN A 85 25.28 -10.22 -9.67
N LYS A 86 26.27 -9.44 -10.08
CA LYS A 86 26.36 -8.01 -9.72
C LYS A 86 25.20 -7.18 -10.27
N PHE A 87 24.72 -7.56 -11.46
CA PHE A 87 23.55 -6.98 -12.12
C PHE A 87 22.62 -8.10 -12.59
N GLU A 88 21.31 -7.85 -12.71
CA GLU A 88 20.38 -8.82 -13.32
C GLU A 88 20.27 -8.65 -14.83
N THR A 89 20.40 -7.41 -15.31
CA THR A 89 20.41 -7.05 -16.72
C THR A 89 21.69 -6.30 -17.05
N LYS A 90 22.20 -6.50 -18.26
CA LYS A 90 23.38 -5.81 -18.81
C LYS A 90 23.01 -5.28 -20.18
N MET A 91 23.46 -4.07 -20.49
CA MET A 91 23.32 -3.49 -21.82
C MET A 91 24.30 -4.19 -22.77
N ASP A 92 23.81 -4.65 -23.91
CA ASP A 92 24.64 -5.19 -24.99
C ASP A 92 25.31 -4.07 -25.80
N GLU A 93 26.23 -4.43 -26.69
CA GLU A 93 26.91 -3.53 -27.64
C GLU A 93 25.91 -2.77 -28.54
N ASN A 94 24.69 -3.30 -28.68
CA ASN A 94 23.59 -2.69 -29.43
C ASN A 94 22.65 -1.82 -28.58
N GLU A 95 23.02 -1.51 -27.32
CA GLU A 95 22.19 -0.77 -26.35
C GLU A 95 20.87 -1.49 -25.97
N GLU A 96 20.83 -2.82 -26.07
CA GLU A 96 19.67 -3.63 -25.65
C GLU A 96 19.88 -4.22 -24.25
N GLU A 97 18.83 -4.21 -23.41
CA GLU A 97 18.87 -4.83 -22.08
C GLU A 97 18.79 -6.36 -22.18
N ILE A 98 19.89 -7.05 -21.89
CA ILE A 98 19.96 -8.51 -21.83
C ILE A 98 19.93 -8.97 -20.37
N LYS A 99 19.00 -9.88 -20.06
CA LYS A 99 18.97 -10.55 -18.76
C LYS A 99 20.11 -11.56 -18.64
N LEU A 100 20.92 -11.42 -17.58
CA LEU A 100 22.00 -12.34 -17.28
C LEU A 100 21.48 -13.72 -16.90
N GLU A 101 22.23 -14.75 -17.31
CA GLU A 101 21.97 -16.13 -16.90
C GLU A 101 22.12 -16.32 -15.38
N ASP A 102 21.58 -17.42 -14.86
CA ASP A 102 21.69 -17.78 -13.45
C ASP A 102 23.17 -17.89 -13.00
N PRO A 103 23.54 -17.40 -11.79
CA PRO A 103 24.91 -17.43 -11.30
C PRO A 103 25.52 -18.84 -11.28
N ILE A 104 24.72 -19.90 -11.10
CA ILE A 104 25.20 -21.28 -11.16
C ILE A 104 25.69 -21.60 -12.57
N THR A 105 24.89 -21.31 -13.60
CA THR A 105 25.25 -21.55 -15.00
C THR A 105 26.47 -20.73 -15.40
N ARG A 106 26.51 -19.46 -15.03
CA ARG A 106 27.63 -18.56 -15.31
C ARG A 106 28.92 -19.06 -14.64
N TRP A 107 28.85 -19.46 -13.37
CA TRP A 107 30.03 -19.95 -12.64
C TRP A 107 30.54 -21.25 -13.22
N LYS A 108 29.65 -22.17 -13.59
CA LYS A 108 30.01 -23.42 -14.29
C LYS A 108 30.71 -23.17 -15.63
N LYS A 109 30.23 -22.22 -16.43
CA LYS A 109 30.86 -21.81 -17.68
C LYS A 109 32.26 -21.23 -17.43
N LEU A 110 32.40 -20.36 -16.43
CA LEU A 110 33.67 -19.72 -16.08
C LEU A 110 34.73 -20.72 -15.59
N ILE A 111 34.34 -21.72 -14.78
CA ILE A 111 35.29 -22.75 -14.31
C ILE A 111 35.58 -23.83 -15.36
N GLY A 112 34.67 -24.09 -16.30
CA GLY A 112 34.85 -25.08 -17.36
C GLY A 112 34.67 -26.56 -16.91
N PRO A 113 34.92 -27.53 -17.82
CA PRO A 113 34.81 -28.97 -17.56
C PRO A 113 35.58 -29.43 -16.32
N SER A 114 35.08 -30.47 -15.63
CA SER A 114 35.66 -30.93 -14.35
C SER A 114 37.10 -31.45 -14.45
N ASP A 115 37.46 -32.02 -15.60
CA ASP A 115 38.80 -32.49 -15.92
C ASP A 115 39.59 -31.35 -16.59
N PRO A 116 40.72 -30.89 -16.01
CA PRO A 116 41.56 -29.86 -16.60
C PRO A 116 42.02 -30.15 -18.03
N GLU A 117 42.27 -31.41 -18.41
CA GLU A 117 42.71 -31.76 -19.77
C GLU A 117 41.58 -31.56 -20.80
N ASN A 118 40.36 -31.94 -20.44
CA ASN A 118 39.18 -31.64 -21.25
C ASN A 118 38.93 -30.13 -21.28
N ALA A 119 39.12 -29.44 -20.15
CA ALA A 119 38.96 -27.99 -20.09
C ALA A 119 39.93 -27.26 -21.04
N LYS A 120 41.21 -27.69 -21.12
CA LYS A 120 42.18 -27.12 -22.08
C LYS A 120 41.77 -27.28 -23.54
N THR A 121 41.03 -28.36 -23.85
CA THR A 121 40.58 -28.66 -25.21
C THR A 121 39.27 -27.94 -25.54
N ASP A 122 38.26 -28.06 -24.66
CA ASP A 122 36.89 -27.59 -24.92
C ASP A 122 36.68 -26.11 -24.55
N ALA A 123 37.42 -25.60 -23.56
CA ALA A 123 37.28 -24.26 -23.02
C ALA A 123 38.64 -23.73 -22.50
N PRO A 124 39.62 -23.45 -23.38
CA PRO A 124 41.00 -23.16 -23.01
C PRO A 124 41.17 -21.94 -22.09
N GLU A 125 40.22 -21.01 -22.10
CA GLU A 125 40.22 -19.80 -21.25
C GLU A 125 39.54 -20.03 -19.88
N SER A 126 38.99 -21.22 -19.63
CA SER A 126 38.32 -21.52 -18.36
C SER A 126 39.29 -21.64 -17.19
N LEU A 127 38.81 -21.35 -15.98
CA LEU A 127 39.67 -21.37 -14.78
C LEU A 127 40.32 -22.74 -14.53
N ARG A 128 39.63 -23.86 -14.85
CA ARG A 128 40.22 -25.21 -14.72
C ARG A 128 41.28 -25.49 -15.79
N ALA A 129 41.17 -24.93 -16.98
CA ALA A 129 42.21 -25.05 -18.00
C ALA A 129 43.50 -24.29 -17.60
N LEU A 130 43.33 -23.10 -17.01
CA LEU A 130 44.43 -22.23 -16.62
C LEU A 130 45.14 -22.67 -15.32
N TYR A 131 44.38 -23.14 -14.33
CA TYR A 131 44.90 -23.38 -12.98
C TYR A 131 44.76 -24.82 -12.47
N GLY A 132 44.05 -25.70 -13.18
CA GLY A 132 43.84 -27.09 -12.78
C GLY A 132 45.08 -27.96 -13.01
N GLU A 133 45.40 -28.81 -12.03
CA GLU A 133 46.54 -29.74 -12.11
C GLU A 133 46.10 -31.15 -12.55
N ASP A 134 45.07 -31.69 -11.90
CA ASP A 134 44.47 -33.00 -12.20
C ASP A 134 42.98 -33.01 -11.83
N LEU A 135 42.29 -34.15 -11.99
CA LEU A 135 40.85 -34.29 -11.71
C LEU A 135 40.47 -33.96 -10.24
N ILE A 136 41.34 -34.27 -9.28
CA ILE A 136 41.13 -34.04 -7.85
C ILE A 136 41.53 -32.60 -7.47
N ARG A 137 42.64 -32.13 -8.02
CA ARG A 137 43.26 -30.81 -7.85
C ARG A 137 42.91 -29.85 -8.98
N ASN A 138 41.67 -29.93 -9.47
CA ASN A 138 41.16 -29.04 -10.50
C ASN A 138 40.91 -27.59 -10.02
N GLY A 139 41.21 -27.28 -8.75
CA GLY A 139 41.19 -25.91 -8.21
C GLY A 139 39.81 -25.37 -7.81
N PHE A 140 38.73 -25.80 -8.46
CA PHE A 140 37.41 -25.16 -8.29
C PHE A 140 36.26 -26.16 -8.13
N HIS A 141 35.31 -25.82 -7.25
CA HIS A 141 33.98 -26.41 -7.15
C HIS A 141 32.91 -25.33 -7.38
N GLY A 142 31.78 -25.73 -7.90
CA GLY A 142 30.60 -24.89 -8.08
C GLY A 142 29.35 -25.73 -7.99
N SER A 143 28.31 -25.19 -7.34
CA SER A 143 27.01 -25.86 -7.21
C SER A 143 26.48 -26.35 -8.55
N ASP A 144 25.78 -27.48 -8.57
CA ASP A 144 25.25 -28.05 -9.82
C ASP A 144 23.86 -27.48 -10.19
N ASP A 145 23.05 -27.17 -9.19
CA ASP A 145 21.65 -26.74 -9.34
C ASP A 145 21.20 -25.92 -8.11
N PRO A 146 20.06 -25.20 -8.16
CA PRO A 146 19.60 -24.36 -7.05
C PRO A 146 19.37 -25.10 -5.73
N ARG A 147 18.98 -26.39 -5.75
CA ARG A 147 18.81 -27.17 -4.50
C ARG A 147 20.17 -27.49 -3.89
N SER A 148 21.14 -27.84 -4.73
CA SER A 148 22.53 -28.03 -4.31
C SER A 148 23.11 -26.73 -3.74
N ALA A 149 22.92 -25.59 -4.40
CA ALA A 149 23.37 -24.28 -3.90
C ALA A 149 22.77 -23.94 -2.52
N ASN A 150 21.47 -24.17 -2.32
CA ASN A 150 20.82 -23.99 -1.00
C ASN A 150 21.43 -24.90 0.08
N LYS A 151 21.61 -26.19 -0.23
CA LYS A 151 22.24 -27.15 0.69
C LYS A 151 23.67 -26.74 1.04
N GLU A 152 24.46 -26.36 0.04
CA GLU A 152 25.86 -25.95 0.19
C GLU A 152 25.98 -24.66 1.02
N ARG A 153 25.10 -23.68 0.77
CA ARG A 153 24.99 -22.46 1.60
C ARG A 153 24.76 -22.81 3.06
N ASP A 154 23.85 -23.74 3.34
CA ASP A 154 23.51 -24.17 4.70
C ASP A 154 24.66 -24.91 5.39
N ILE A 155 25.40 -25.75 4.67
CA ILE A 155 26.63 -26.40 5.17
C ILE A 155 27.61 -25.36 5.70
N PHE A 156 27.82 -24.29 4.92
CA PHE A 156 28.75 -23.23 5.27
C PHE A 156 28.14 -22.13 6.16
N LYS A 157 26.84 -22.21 6.48
CA LYS A 157 26.11 -21.23 7.29
C LYS A 157 26.27 -19.81 6.75
N PHE A 158 26.15 -19.64 5.44
CA PHE A 158 26.03 -18.29 4.87
C PHE A 158 24.61 -17.76 5.06
N SER A 159 24.47 -16.44 5.13
CA SER A 159 23.16 -15.80 5.14
C SER A 159 22.48 -15.95 3.76
N ILE A 160 21.16 -15.81 3.73
CA ILE A 160 20.40 -15.87 2.47
C ILE A 160 20.60 -14.53 1.76
N PRO A 161 21.10 -14.51 0.51
CA PRO A 161 21.16 -13.29 -0.28
C PRO A 161 19.74 -12.79 -0.55
N GLU A 162 19.45 -11.59 -0.07
CA GLU A 162 18.15 -10.95 -0.17
C GLU A 162 18.33 -9.52 -0.68
N LYS A 163 17.45 -9.07 -1.59
CA LYS A 163 17.41 -7.69 -2.09
C LYS A 163 16.07 -7.02 -1.85
N ILE A 164 16.10 -5.70 -1.81
CA ILE A 164 14.90 -4.87 -1.82
C ILE A 164 14.26 -4.98 -3.21
N PRO A 165 12.94 -5.27 -3.33
CA PRO A 165 12.24 -5.26 -4.61
C PRO A 165 12.29 -3.86 -5.24
N GLU A 166 12.50 -3.77 -6.56
CA GLU A 166 12.40 -2.50 -7.26
C GLU A 166 10.99 -1.89 -7.11
N PHE A 167 10.93 -0.59 -6.87
CA PHE A 167 9.66 0.11 -6.79
C PHE A 167 9.07 0.29 -8.19
N LYS A 168 7.83 -0.15 -8.38
CA LYS A 168 7.04 0.06 -9.60
C LYS A 168 5.65 0.56 -9.23
N TYR A 169 5.15 1.52 -9.99
CA TYR A 169 3.79 2.03 -9.83
C TYR A 169 2.80 0.99 -10.37
N GLU A 170 2.19 0.24 -9.46
CA GLU A 170 1.18 -0.75 -9.77
C GLU A 170 -0.18 -0.22 -9.34
N ARG A 171 -1.09 -0.01 -10.31
CA ARG A 171 -2.41 0.58 -10.04
C ARG A 171 -3.24 -0.20 -9.02
N TYR A 172 -3.05 -1.51 -8.93
CA TYR A 172 -3.77 -2.39 -8.01
C TYR A 172 -3.13 -2.48 -6.62
N LYS A 173 -2.04 -1.74 -6.35
CA LYS A 173 -1.38 -1.67 -5.05
C LYS A 173 -1.74 -0.35 -4.38
N VAL A 174 -2.30 -0.41 -3.18
CA VAL A 174 -2.78 0.77 -2.45
C VAL A 174 -2.17 0.82 -1.06
N THR A 175 -1.56 1.94 -0.68
CA THR A 175 -1.11 2.17 0.70
C THR A 175 -2.29 2.55 1.60
N MET A 176 -2.19 2.30 2.90
CA MET A 176 -3.16 2.82 3.88
C MET A 176 -3.32 4.34 3.80
N GLU A 177 -2.22 5.08 3.60
CA GLU A 177 -2.25 6.54 3.47
C GLU A 177 -3.09 7.00 2.27
N HIS A 178 -2.91 6.39 1.10
CA HIS A 178 -3.73 6.66 -0.09
C HIS A 178 -5.22 6.41 0.16
N LEU A 179 -5.58 5.31 0.82
CA LEU A 179 -6.98 5.02 1.17
C LEU A 179 -7.54 6.11 2.11
N LEU A 180 -6.78 6.47 3.15
CA LEU A 180 -7.21 7.47 4.12
C LEU A 180 -7.34 8.87 3.51
N LYS A 181 -6.45 9.27 2.59
CA LYS A 181 -6.58 10.53 1.84
C LYS A 181 -7.85 10.56 1.00
N PHE A 182 -8.26 9.43 0.42
CA PHE A 182 -9.51 9.34 -0.32
C PHE A 182 -10.74 9.41 0.60
N CYS A 183 -10.69 8.72 1.75
CA CYS A 183 -11.76 8.71 2.76
C CYS A 183 -11.90 10.04 3.52
N TYR A 184 -10.78 10.74 3.77
CA TYR A 184 -10.66 11.99 4.52
C TYR A 184 -9.95 13.06 3.67
N PRO A 185 -10.58 13.53 2.59
CA PRO A 185 -9.96 14.53 1.73
C PRO A 185 -9.85 15.86 2.49
N PRO A 186 -8.74 16.61 2.33
CA PRO A 186 -8.43 17.77 3.17
C PRO A 186 -9.40 18.96 2.97
N ASN A 187 -10.22 18.97 1.92
CA ASN A 187 -11.24 20.00 1.68
C ASN A 187 -12.56 19.75 2.42
N LEU A 188 -12.77 18.58 3.04
CA LEU A 188 -14.02 18.24 3.72
C LEU A 188 -13.78 17.99 5.22
N GLU A 189 -14.54 18.69 6.07
CA GLU A 189 -14.51 18.45 7.52
C GLU A 189 -15.32 17.20 7.92
N HIS A 190 -16.42 16.94 7.21
CA HIS A 190 -17.29 15.79 7.41
C HIS A 190 -17.40 15.01 6.11
N SER A 191 -16.39 14.20 5.82
CA SER A 191 -16.48 13.26 4.72
C SER A 191 -17.41 12.11 5.09
N ASN A 192 -18.24 11.65 4.13
CA ASN A 192 -18.93 10.37 4.28
C ASN A 192 -17.90 9.23 4.11
N VAL A 193 -17.11 9.00 5.17
CA VAL A 193 -16.00 8.03 5.20
C VAL A 193 -16.48 6.63 4.81
N THR A 194 -17.56 6.18 5.42
CA THR A 194 -18.16 4.86 5.19
C THR A 194 -18.57 4.69 3.74
N GLY A 195 -19.33 5.65 3.19
CA GLY A 195 -19.72 5.61 1.78
C GLY A 195 -18.53 5.69 0.82
N ARG A 196 -17.50 6.48 1.13
CA ARG A 196 -16.26 6.54 0.33
C ARG A 196 -15.52 5.21 0.36
N LEU A 197 -15.40 4.57 1.52
CA LEU A 197 -14.80 3.25 1.66
C LEU A 197 -15.52 2.22 0.78
N ASP A 198 -16.85 2.33 0.70
CA ASP A 198 -17.68 1.47 -0.14
C ASP A 198 -17.46 1.73 -1.65
N LEU A 199 -17.38 3.00 -2.06
CA LEU A 199 -17.04 3.35 -3.44
C LEU A 199 -15.64 2.89 -3.83
N PHE A 200 -14.68 2.99 -2.91
CA PHE A 200 -13.33 2.47 -3.13
C PHE A 200 -13.38 0.98 -3.45
N ALA A 201 -14.14 0.18 -2.70
CA ALA A 201 -14.26 -1.25 -2.94
C ALA A 201 -15.03 -1.57 -4.22
N LEU A 202 -16.08 -0.81 -4.57
CA LEU A 202 -16.91 -1.09 -5.74
C LEU A 202 -16.28 -0.65 -7.08
N TYR A 203 -15.59 0.49 -7.10
CA TYR A 203 -15.13 1.13 -8.34
C TYR A 203 -13.62 1.44 -8.38
N GLY A 204 -12.91 1.23 -7.27
CA GLY A 204 -11.47 1.46 -7.20
C GLY A 204 -10.66 0.54 -8.13
N PRO A 205 -9.33 0.61 -8.06
CA PRO A 205 -8.50 1.33 -7.08
C PRO A 205 -8.45 2.84 -7.31
N THR A 206 -8.22 3.60 -6.24
CA THR A 206 -8.00 5.04 -6.28
C THR A 206 -6.60 5.39 -6.76
N VAL A 207 -6.44 6.55 -7.38
CA VAL A 207 -5.19 7.02 -8.00
C VAL A 207 -4.88 8.45 -7.57
N SER A 208 -3.60 8.82 -7.52
CA SER A 208 -3.18 10.20 -7.20
C SER A 208 -3.03 11.05 -8.45
N TYR A 209 -3.90 10.86 -9.44
CA TYR A 209 -3.80 11.58 -10.72
C TYR A 209 -4.24 13.03 -10.58
N CYS A 210 -3.54 13.94 -11.26
CA CYS A 210 -3.90 15.35 -11.29
C CYS A 210 -4.38 15.76 -12.69
N SER A 211 -5.50 16.46 -12.74
CA SER A 211 -5.98 17.08 -13.98
C SER A 211 -5.19 18.36 -14.25
N VAL A 212 -4.59 18.44 -15.44
CA VAL A 212 -3.76 19.59 -15.79
C VAL A 212 -4.55 20.90 -15.83
N ASP A 213 -5.85 20.83 -16.13
CA ASP A 213 -6.70 22.02 -16.26
C ASP A 213 -7.34 22.47 -14.94
N SER A 214 -7.53 21.57 -13.95
CA SER A 214 -8.24 21.90 -12.70
C SER A 214 -7.36 21.84 -11.44
N SER A 215 -6.30 21.04 -11.41
CA SER A 215 -5.46 20.84 -10.22
C SER A 215 -4.37 21.90 -10.02
N PHE A 216 -4.08 22.71 -11.05
CA PHE A 216 -2.93 23.61 -11.05
C PHE A 216 -3.30 25.08 -11.19
N CYS A 217 -2.51 25.97 -10.60
CA CYS A 217 -2.64 27.42 -10.80
C CYS A 217 -2.09 27.86 -12.17
N ASN A 218 -2.52 29.01 -12.68
CA ASN A 218 -2.15 29.55 -14.01
C ASN A 218 -0.64 29.55 -14.32
N LYS A 219 0.23 29.65 -13.30
CA LYS A 219 1.69 29.58 -13.46
C LYS A 219 2.18 28.13 -13.64
N CYS A 220 1.72 27.22 -12.79
CA CYS A 220 2.16 25.82 -12.77
C CYS A 220 1.53 24.98 -13.89
N VAL A 221 0.35 25.36 -14.41
CA VAL A 221 -0.32 24.67 -15.53
C VAL A 221 0.60 24.55 -16.75
N LYS A 222 1.43 25.56 -17.05
CA LYS A 222 2.34 25.50 -18.21
C LYS A 222 3.39 24.39 -18.06
N LEU A 223 3.92 24.20 -16.85
CA LEU A 223 4.88 23.13 -16.54
C LEU A 223 4.18 21.77 -16.62
N ALA A 224 3.00 21.64 -16.01
CA ALA A 224 2.19 20.42 -16.07
C ALA A 224 1.83 20.02 -17.52
N LYS A 225 1.47 20.98 -18.39
CA LYS A 225 1.21 20.75 -19.83
C LYS A 225 2.46 20.36 -20.61
N ARG A 226 3.66 20.75 -20.16
CA ARG A 226 4.93 20.31 -20.77
C ARG A 226 5.20 18.85 -20.40
N VAL A 227 5.20 18.53 -19.09
CA VAL A 227 5.42 17.16 -18.61
C VAL A 227 4.41 16.17 -19.21
N LEU A 228 3.12 16.56 -19.30
CA LEU A 228 2.11 15.70 -19.92
C LEU A 228 2.42 15.41 -21.40
N ARG A 229 2.87 16.42 -22.16
CA ARG A 229 3.24 16.24 -23.58
C ARG A 229 4.45 15.33 -23.72
N ASP A 230 5.46 15.51 -22.87
CA ASP A 230 6.68 14.71 -22.89
C ASP A 230 6.37 13.24 -22.54
N SER A 231 5.49 13.00 -21.55
CA SER A 231 5.00 11.67 -21.18
C SER A 231 4.22 10.98 -22.30
N ILE A 232 3.33 11.72 -23.00
CA ILE A 232 2.59 11.19 -24.16
C ILE A 232 3.57 10.84 -25.29
N ALA A 233 4.52 11.71 -25.60
CA ALA A 233 5.51 11.47 -26.64
C ALA A 233 6.41 10.25 -26.32
N ALA A 234 6.82 10.09 -25.06
CA ALA A 234 7.59 8.94 -24.60
C ALA A 234 6.80 7.62 -24.71
N GLU A 235 5.52 7.63 -24.33
CA GLU A 235 4.63 6.47 -24.44
C GLU A 235 4.39 6.09 -25.91
N GLU A 236 4.12 7.08 -26.78
CA GLU A 236 4.00 6.85 -28.22
C GLU A 236 5.30 6.31 -28.83
N ALA A 237 6.47 6.82 -28.42
CA ALA A 237 7.75 6.33 -28.88
C ALA A 237 8.00 4.88 -28.43
N LYS A 238 7.64 4.54 -27.20
CA LYS A 238 7.71 3.17 -26.67
C LYS A 238 6.79 2.23 -27.46
N GLU A 239 5.54 2.64 -27.70
CA GLU A 239 4.61 1.85 -28.52
C GLU A 239 5.12 1.64 -29.96
N ARG A 240 5.76 2.65 -30.56
CA ARG A 240 6.38 2.53 -31.90
C ARG A 240 7.55 1.54 -31.90
N ARG A 241 8.37 1.54 -30.85
CA ARG A 241 9.46 0.56 -30.65
C ARG A 241 8.90 -0.85 -30.51
N GLU A 242 7.88 -1.04 -29.69
CA GLU A 242 7.22 -2.35 -29.50
C GLU A 242 6.53 -2.86 -30.78
N LYS A 243 5.99 -1.95 -31.60
CA LYS A 243 5.36 -2.27 -32.90
C LYS A 243 6.38 -2.39 -34.06
N GLY A 244 7.68 -2.25 -33.81
CA GLY A 244 8.74 -2.42 -34.82
C GLY A 244 8.68 -1.45 -36.00
N THR A 245 8.01 -0.30 -35.85
CA THR A 245 7.84 0.69 -36.93
C THR A 245 8.87 1.81 -36.78
N THR A 246 10.07 1.57 -37.27
CA THR A 246 11.10 2.61 -37.43
C THR A 246 10.93 3.30 -38.78
N SER A 247 9.99 4.25 -38.88
CA SER A 247 10.07 5.30 -39.90
C SER A 247 9.96 6.67 -39.24
N ILE A 248 11.04 7.43 -39.37
CA ILE A 248 11.12 8.84 -39.01
C ILE A 248 10.23 9.58 -40.02
N LEU A 249 9.15 10.19 -39.54
CA LEU A 249 8.48 11.27 -40.24
C LEU A 249 8.51 12.48 -39.32
N ASP A 250 9.19 13.52 -39.81
CA ASP A 250 9.33 14.81 -39.17
C ASP A 250 7.96 15.41 -38.82
N VAL A 251 7.84 15.84 -37.57
CA VAL A 251 6.64 16.46 -37.01
C VAL A 251 6.64 17.93 -37.40
N ASP A 252 6.25 18.25 -38.64
CA ASP A 252 5.94 19.62 -39.07
C ASP A 252 5.05 19.64 -40.33
N SER A 253 3.84 19.09 -40.25
CA SER A 253 2.82 19.31 -41.29
C SER A 253 1.36 19.04 -40.86
N PHE A 254 0.96 19.49 -39.67
CA PHE A 254 -0.48 19.52 -39.29
C PHE A 254 -0.97 20.95 -39.08
N ALA A 255 -0.82 21.78 -40.12
CA ALA A 255 -1.48 23.08 -40.21
C ALA A 255 -1.63 23.51 -41.66
N ALA A 256 -2.56 22.87 -42.39
CA ALA A 256 -3.36 23.43 -43.49
C ALA A 256 -3.83 22.28 -44.39
N GLU A 257 -5.13 22.01 -44.39
CA GLU A 257 -5.86 21.85 -45.65
C GLU A 257 -7.36 21.92 -45.38
N SER A 258 -7.84 23.16 -45.39
CA SER A 258 -9.22 23.50 -45.66
C SER A 258 -9.50 23.41 -47.15
N GLY A 259 -10.40 22.51 -47.54
CA GLY A 259 -11.28 22.69 -48.70
C GLY A 259 -10.84 22.07 -50.02
N MET A 260 -11.48 20.95 -50.40
CA MET A 260 -12.12 20.85 -51.71
C MET A 260 -13.15 19.72 -51.76
N ASN A 261 -14.36 20.07 -52.20
CA ASN A 261 -15.46 19.16 -52.47
C ASN A 261 -15.17 18.35 -53.75
N SER A 262 -15.45 17.05 -53.74
CA SER A 262 -15.88 16.34 -54.94
C SER A 262 -16.98 15.34 -54.59
N ILE A 263 -18.16 15.64 -55.12
CA ILE A 263 -19.36 14.80 -55.13
C ILE A 263 -19.14 13.65 -56.11
N THR A 264 -19.23 12.40 -55.66
CA THR A 264 -19.70 11.27 -56.49
C THR A 264 -20.29 10.13 -55.66
N SER A 265 -21.60 9.95 -55.83
CA SER A 265 -22.37 8.69 -55.85
C SER A 265 -22.23 7.64 -54.72
N ALA A 266 -23.23 7.69 -53.83
CA ALA A 266 -23.93 6.61 -53.12
C ALA A 266 -23.45 5.15 -53.28
N LYS A 267 -23.17 4.50 -52.13
CA LYS A 267 -23.59 3.12 -51.83
C LYS A 267 -23.44 2.78 -50.33
N ARG A 268 -24.55 2.29 -49.77
CA ARG A 268 -24.71 1.44 -48.55
C ARG A 268 -24.33 2.05 -47.19
N SER A 269 -25.36 2.46 -46.45
CA SER A 269 -25.31 2.66 -44.99
C SER A 269 -25.29 1.29 -44.28
N THR A 270 -24.10 0.69 -44.19
CA THR A 270 -23.77 -0.10 -43.01
C THR A 270 -23.26 0.91 -41.99
N THR A 271 -23.94 1.05 -40.87
CA THR A 271 -23.49 1.87 -39.74
C THR A 271 -22.19 1.25 -39.21
N MET A 272 -21.08 1.57 -39.87
CA MET A 272 -19.75 1.32 -39.35
C MET A 272 -19.72 2.03 -38.01
N THR A 273 -19.67 1.27 -36.92
CA THR A 273 -19.27 1.79 -35.62
C THR A 273 -17.91 2.43 -35.86
N LYS A 274 -17.86 3.76 -35.97
CA LYS A 274 -16.61 4.49 -35.91
C LYS A 274 -15.98 4.06 -34.60
N ASN A 275 -14.93 3.23 -34.67
CA ASN A 275 -14.07 3.00 -33.53
C ASN A 275 -13.57 4.39 -33.13
N LEU A 276 -14.13 4.92 -32.04
CA LEU A 276 -13.71 6.20 -31.51
C LEU A 276 -12.21 6.06 -31.24
N GLY A 277 -11.37 6.91 -31.84
CA GLY A 277 -9.94 6.96 -31.49
C GLY A 277 -9.73 7.25 -30.00
N PRO A 278 -8.57 6.94 -29.41
CA PRO A 278 -8.33 6.99 -27.96
C PRO A 278 -8.77 8.31 -27.31
N GLY A 279 -9.13 8.26 -26.03
CA GLY A 279 -9.58 9.45 -25.31
C GLY A 279 -8.45 10.50 -25.22
N PRO A 280 -8.77 11.81 -25.19
CA PRO A 280 -7.73 12.81 -24.96
C PRO A 280 -7.15 12.63 -23.55
N ARG A 281 -5.86 12.31 -23.45
CA ARG A 281 -5.16 12.19 -22.16
C ARG A 281 -4.99 13.59 -21.56
N ARG A 282 -5.56 13.80 -20.37
CA ARG A 282 -5.55 15.10 -19.66
C ARG A 282 -5.02 15.00 -18.24
N LEU A 283 -4.83 13.78 -17.75
CA LEU A 283 -4.37 13.49 -16.40
C LEU A 283 -2.87 13.16 -16.38
N LEU A 284 -2.17 13.75 -15.42
CA LEU A 284 -0.82 13.35 -15.04
C LEU A 284 -0.90 12.12 -14.13
N ARG A 285 -0.14 11.08 -14.45
CA ARG A 285 -0.01 9.85 -13.65
C ARG A 285 1.01 10.02 -12.53
N ASP A 286 1.11 9.04 -11.63
CA ASP A 286 2.03 9.09 -10.49
C ASP A 286 3.50 9.32 -10.91
N GLU A 287 3.95 8.64 -11.97
CA GLU A 287 5.29 8.82 -12.55
C GLU A 287 5.52 10.27 -13.04
N ASP A 288 4.52 10.85 -13.71
CA ASP A 288 4.60 12.21 -14.23
C ASP A 288 4.64 13.23 -13.07
N LEU A 289 3.98 12.90 -11.95
CA LEU A 289 3.94 13.74 -10.77
C LEU A 289 5.27 13.74 -10.03
N ASP A 290 6.01 12.63 -9.99
CA ASP A 290 7.34 12.61 -9.39
C ASP A 290 8.33 13.52 -10.13
N ILE A 291 8.29 13.54 -11.47
CA ILE A 291 9.06 14.50 -12.27
C ILE A 291 8.66 15.92 -11.91
N LEU A 292 7.35 16.17 -11.82
CA LEU A 292 6.84 17.51 -11.46
C LEU A 292 7.28 17.91 -10.04
N LYS A 293 7.40 16.95 -9.11
CA LYS A 293 7.83 17.19 -7.73
C LYS A 293 9.27 17.68 -7.63
N GLU A 294 10.13 17.39 -8.60
CA GLU A 294 11.51 17.89 -8.66
C GLU A 294 11.59 19.33 -9.22
N GLU A 295 10.56 19.75 -9.95
CA GLU A 295 10.47 21.08 -10.57
C GLU A 295 9.93 22.14 -9.58
N PRO A 296 10.18 23.45 -9.82
CA PRO A 296 9.77 24.52 -8.91
C PRO A 296 8.25 24.80 -9.02
N ILE A 297 7.43 23.98 -8.38
CA ILE A 297 5.99 24.19 -8.20
C ILE A 297 5.70 25.07 -6.97
N CYS A 298 4.63 25.86 -7.01
CA CYS A 298 4.16 26.58 -5.82
C CYS A 298 3.67 25.62 -4.71
N LYS A 299 3.80 26.06 -3.44
CA LYS A 299 3.41 25.28 -2.25
C LYS A 299 1.97 24.76 -2.30
N LYS A 300 1.03 25.54 -2.87
CA LYS A 300 -0.39 25.17 -2.98
C LYS A 300 -0.61 23.98 -3.92
N CYS A 301 -0.02 24.02 -5.12
CA CYS A 301 -0.14 22.92 -6.06
C CYS A 301 0.62 21.68 -5.57
N ARG A 302 1.76 21.86 -4.87
CA ARG A 302 2.45 20.75 -4.22
C ARG A 302 1.59 20.07 -3.15
N PHE A 303 0.93 20.85 -2.30
CA PHE A 303 -0.01 20.33 -1.31
C PHE A 303 -1.14 19.52 -1.96
N HIS A 304 -1.65 19.97 -3.12
CA HIS A 304 -2.68 19.25 -3.84
C HIS A 304 -2.19 17.88 -4.34
N ILE A 305 -1.02 17.83 -4.98
CA ILE A 305 -0.40 16.58 -5.46
C ILE A 305 -0.20 15.59 -4.31
N ASP A 306 0.28 16.06 -3.16
CA ASP A 306 0.67 15.18 -2.07
C ASP A 306 -0.52 14.68 -1.24
N ASN A 307 -1.67 15.38 -1.23
CA ASN A 307 -2.77 15.09 -0.30
C ASN A 307 -4.11 14.69 -0.96
N TYR A 308 -4.26 14.83 -2.27
CA TYR A 308 -5.51 14.47 -2.95
C TYR A 308 -5.37 13.15 -3.69
N VAL A 309 -6.35 12.28 -3.45
CA VAL A 309 -6.47 10.98 -4.08
C VAL A 309 -7.87 10.88 -4.67
N HIS A 310 -7.98 10.32 -5.85
CA HIS A 310 -9.17 10.41 -6.68
C HIS A 310 -9.65 9.05 -7.17
N LEU A 311 -10.96 8.97 -7.38
CA LEU A 311 -11.58 7.91 -8.17
C LEU A 311 -11.73 8.41 -9.61
N THR A 312 -11.33 7.60 -10.58
CA THR A 312 -11.42 7.96 -12.00
C THR A 312 -12.56 7.24 -12.68
N CYS A 313 -13.27 7.92 -13.58
CA CYS A 313 -14.29 7.32 -14.43
C CYS A 313 -14.21 7.85 -15.87
N GLY A 314 -15.24 7.53 -16.65
CA GLY A 314 -15.31 7.92 -18.05
C GLY A 314 -14.33 7.13 -18.92
N ARG A 315 -14.15 7.63 -20.14
CA ARG A 315 -13.34 6.95 -21.14
C ARG A 315 -11.88 6.88 -20.71
N GLU A 316 -11.33 5.66 -20.66
CA GLU A 316 -9.94 5.40 -20.25
C GLU A 316 -9.57 6.01 -18.89
N GLY A 317 -10.55 6.26 -18.01
CA GLY A 317 -10.33 6.83 -16.68
C GLY A 317 -9.85 8.29 -16.69
N GLN A 318 -10.16 9.07 -17.73
CA GLN A 318 -9.69 10.46 -17.85
C GLN A 318 -10.55 11.49 -17.08
N HIS A 319 -11.67 11.09 -16.49
CA HIS A 319 -12.48 11.96 -15.63
C HIS A 319 -12.17 11.70 -14.16
N ILE A 320 -11.82 12.74 -13.41
CA ILE A 320 -11.71 12.69 -11.95
C ILE A 320 -13.09 12.95 -11.36
N MET A 321 -13.60 12.01 -10.55
CA MET A 321 -14.88 12.18 -9.88
C MET A 321 -14.79 13.28 -8.81
N SER A 322 -15.76 14.18 -8.84
CA SER A 322 -15.99 15.23 -7.84
C SER A 322 -16.67 14.68 -6.59
N ASP A 323 -16.52 15.39 -5.47
CA ASP A 323 -17.17 15.00 -4.20
C ASP A 323 -18.70 14.95 -4.31
N ILE A 324 -19.30 15.74 -5.20
CA ILE A 324 -20.75 15.74 -5.45
C ILE A 324 -21.15 14.44 -6.16
N GLU A 325 -20.42 14.05 -7.20
CA GLU A 325 -20.65 12.78 -7.92
C GLU A 325 -20.47 11.58 -6.98
N LEU A 326 -19.44 11.59 -6.13
CA LEU A 326 -19.21 10.53 -5.14
C LEU A 326 -20.39 10.43 -4.16
N ASN A 327 -20.84 11.55 -3.59
CA ASN A 327 -21.94 11.54 -2.62
C ASN A 327 -23.26 11.07 -3.24
N GLU A 328 -23.54 11.43 -4.49
CA GLU A 328 -24.77 10.98 -5.15
C GLU A 328 -24.71 9.50 -5.50
N LEU A 329 -23.55 9.02 -5.96
CA LEU A 329 -23.32 7.60 -6.21
C LEU A 329 -23.48 6.75 -4.94
N ILE A 330 -22.97 7.23 -3.79
CA ILE A 330 -23.15 6.57 -2.50
C ILE A 330 -24.64 6.40 -2.17
N LYS A 331 -25.43 7.46 -2.33
CA LYS A 331 -26.88 7.41 -2.05
C LYS A 331 -27.59 6.42 -2.96
N GLU A 332 -27.27 6.39 -4.25
CA GLU A 332 -27.90 5.49 -5.21
C GLU A 332 -27.60 4.02 -4.89
N ILE A 333 -26.34 3.70 -4.54
CA ILE A 333 -25.92 2.35 -4.19
C ILE A 333 -26.57 1.92 -2.87
N ASN A 334 -26.52 2.76 -1.84
CA ASN A 334 -27.17 2.48 -0.57
C ASN A 334 -28.68 2.26 -0.74
N LYS A 335 -29.35 3.08 -1.56
CA LYS A 335 -30.77 2.92 -1.90
C LYS A 335 -31.04 1.58 -2.57
N THR A 336 -30.20 1.19 -3.53
CA THR A 336 -30.34 -0.05 -4.29
C THR A 336 -30.13 -1.29 -3.41
N ASP A 337 -29.06 -1.33 -2.62
CA ASP A 337 -28.75 -2.46 -1.74
C ASP A 337 -29.83 -2.65 -0.66
N LEU A 338 -30.29 -1.55 -0.04
CA LEU A 338 -31.38 -1.59 0.92
C LEU A 338 -32.68 -2.07 0.27
N TYR A 339 -32.96 -1.67 -0.97
CA TYR A 339 -34.15 -2.09 -1.70
C TYR A 339 -34.16 -3.59 -1.94
N GLU A 340 -33.03 -4.17 -2.36
CA GLU A 340 -32.92 -5.60 -2.61
C GLU A 340 -33.21 -6.43 -1.35
N LEU A 341 -32.64 -6.04 -0.22
CA LEU A 341 -32.87 -6.73 1.05
C LEU A 341 -34.29 -6.53 1.60
N LEU A 342 -34.82 -5.31 1.52
CA LEU A 342 -36.20 -5.03 1.95
C LEU A 342 -37.23 -5.73 1.07
N LYS A 343 -36.95 -5.90 -0.23
CA LYS A 343 -37.81 -6.63 -1.16
C LYS A 343 -37.94 -8.10 -0.76
N ILE A 344 -36.86 -8.74 -0.31
CA ILE A 344 -36.89 -10.11 0.20
C ILE A 344 -37.81 -10.23 1.43
N GLU A 345 -37.76 -9.24 2.33
CA GLU A 345 -38.49 -9.27 3.60
C GLU A 345 -39.93 -8.77 3.55
N LYS A 346 -40.22 -7.76 2.72
CA LYS A 346 -41.47 -6.99 2.72
C LYS A 346 -42.18 -6.99 1.35
N GLY A 347 -41.60 -7.64 0.35
CA GLY A 347 -42.18 -7.77 -0.99
C GLY A 347 -42.40 -6.41 -1.65
N SER A 348 -43.59 -6.21 -2.24
CA SER A 348 -43.97 -5.00 -2.97
C SER A 348 -43.98 -3.72 -2.12
N SER A 349 -44.11 -3.84 -0.80
CA SER A 349 -44.12 -2.69 0.12
C SER A 349 -42.74 -2.03 0.27
N ALA A 350 -41.66 -2.73 -0.11
CA ALA A 350 -40.29 -2.22 -0.02
C ALA A 350 -40.06 -0.95 -0.85
N LYS A 351 -40.68 -0.86 -2.03
CA LYS A 351 -40.55 0.31 -2.92
C LYS A 351 -41.12 1.56 -2.28
N ILE A 352 -42.32 1.44 -1.71
CA ILE A 352 -43.00 2.54 -1.01
C ILE A 352 -42.22 2.96 0.23
N MET A 353 -41.68 1.98 0.99
CA MET A 353 -40.86 2.28 2.17
C MET A 353 -39.63 3.12 1.82
N ILE A 354 -38.92 2.79 0.75
CA ILE A 354 -37.68 3.49 0.37
C ILE A 354 -37.94 4.91 -0.16
N ASP A 355 -39.07 5.13 -0.83
CA ASP A 355 -39.38 6.47 -1.35
C ASP A 355 -39.94 7.41 -0.26
N ILE A 356 -40.41 6.87 0.87
CA ILE A 356 -40.95 7.65 2.01
C ILE A 356 -39.92 7.81 3.14
N LEU A 357 -39.09 6.80 3.40
CA LEU A 357 -38.17 6.79 4.52
C LEU A 357 -36.95 7.66 4.23
N ASP A 358 -36.59 8.52 5.19
CA ASP A 358 -35.31 9.20 5.16
C ASP A 358 -34.19 8.18 5.42
N LEU A 359 -33.44 7.84 4.38
CA LEU A 359 -32.35 6.87 4.41
C LEU A 359 -31.08 7.47 5.02
N LYS A 360 -31.19 7.96 6.26
CA LYS A 360 -30.02 8.40 7.03
C LYS A 360 -29.26 7.18 7.55
N GLU A 361 -27.96 7.13 7.26
CA GLU A 361 -27.06 6.10 7.78
C GLU A 361 -27.03 6.13 9.33
N PRO A 362 -27.17 4.98 10.01
CA PRO A 362 -27.02 4.91 11.45
C PRO A 362 -25.61 5.33 11.91
N GLU A 363 -25.52 6.12 12.98
CA GLU A 363 -24.24 6.62 13.49
C GLU A 363 -23.34 5.47 13.98
N GLU A 364 -23.92 4.34 14.38
CA GLU A 364 -23.22 3.15 14.83
C GLU A 364 -22.40 2.46 13.74
N ILE A 365 -22.75 2.64 12.46
CA ILE A 365 -22.03 2.04 11.33
C ILE A 365 -21.11 3.02 10.61
N MET A 366 -20.94 4.23 11.18
CA MET A 366 -19.99 5.22 10.69
C MET A 366 -18.59 4.87 11.19
N TYR A 367 -17.66 4.65 10.25
CA TYR A 367 -16.31 4.20 10.56
C TYR A 367 -15.38 5.38 10.85
N THR A 368 -14.52 5.18 11.84
CA THR A 368 -13.39 6.05 12.15
C THR A 368 -12.14 5.56 11.42
N GLU A 369 -11.05 6.35 11.47
CA GLU A 369 -9.75 5.94 10.93
C GLU A 369 -9.28 4.62 11.58
N ASP A 370 -9.44 4.48 12.90
CA ASP A 370 -9.04 3.29 13.63
C ASP A 370 -9.84 2.05 13.20
N ASP A 371 -11.13 2.20 12.92
CA ASP A 371 -11.95 1.10 12.43
C ASP A 371 -11.49 0.60 11.05
N ILE A 372 -11.07 1.51 10.15
CA ILE A 372 -10.52 1.14 8.84
C ILE A 372 -9.18 0.42 8.99
N ARG A 373 -8.32 0.88 9.91
CA ARG A 373 -7.03 0.23 10.19
C ARG A 373 -7.24 -1.18 10.74
N ASN A 374 -8.14 -1.33 11.71
CA ASN A 374 -8.50 -2.62 12.29
C ASN A 374 -9.16 -3.56 11.26
N LEU A 375 -9.93 -3.02 10.30
CA LEU A 375 -10.53 -3.81 9.23
C LEU A 375 -9.48 -4.48 8.34
N LEU A 376 -8.35 -3.81 8.11
CA LEU A 376 -7.32 -4.21 7.14
C LEU A 376 -6.04 -4.71 7.80
N GLU A 377 -6.01 -4.85 9.13
CA GLU A 377 -4.83 -5.22 9.91
C GLU A 377 -4.27 -6.60 9.51
N ASP A 378 -5.17 -7.57 9.29
CA ASP A 378 -4.80 -8.95 8.96
C ASP A 378 -4.33 -9.14 7.50
N LEU A 379 -4.39 -8.10 6.66
CA LEU A 379 -4.02 -8.20 5.25
C LEU A 379 -2.50 -8.15 5.05
N GLU A 380 -2.01 -9.03 4.16
CA GLU A 380 -0.60 -9.04 3.78
C GLU A 380 -0.25 -7.75 3.00
N THR A 381 0.87 -7.12 3.36
CA THR A 381 1.43 -5.96 2.66
C THR A 381 2.74 -6.32 1.97
N ASP A 382 3.03 -5.64 0.86
CA ASP A 382 4.33 -5.74 0.19
C ASP A 382 5.46 -5.08 1.01
N TYR A 383 6.68 -5.08 0.47
CA TYR A 383 7.84 -4.42 1.06
C TYR A 383 7.59 -2.94 1.39
N TYR A 384 6.87 -2.24 0.51
CA TYR A 384 6.57 -0.81 0.61
C TYR A 384 5.31 -0.48 1.43
N GLY A 385 4.71 -1.47 2.11
CA GLY A 385 3.50 -1.26 2.91
C GLY A 385 2.23 -1.04 2.07
N ARG A 386 2.24 -1.50 0.81
CA ARG A 386 1.08 -1.46 -0.09
C ARG A 386 0.30 -2.76 0.01
N TYR A 387 -1.01 -2.64 0.10
CA TYR A 387 -1.98 -3.73 0.07
C TYR A 387 -2.36 -4.05 -1.37
N ASN A 388 -2.75 -5.31 -1.63
CA ASN A 388 -3.43 -5.66 -2.87
C ASN A 388 -4.86 -5.14 -2.84
N PHE A 389 -5.28 -4.44 -3.88
CA PHE A 389 -6.65 -3.93 -4.00
C PHE A 389 -7.70 -5.05 -3.96
N GLU A 390 -7.45 -6.21 -4.57
CA GLU A 390 -8.38 -7.34 -4.56
C GLU A 390 -8.66 -7.86 -3.15
N ASP A 391 -7.62 -7.95 -2.32
CA ASP A 391 -7.73 -8.39 -0.93
C ASP A 391 -8.49 -7.34 -0.10
N MET A 392 -8.17 -6.05 -0.28
CA MET A 392 -8.93 -4.97 0.37
C MET A 392 -10.40 -4.95 -0.06
N GLN A 393 -10.68 -5.11 -1.37
CA GLN A 393 -12.01 -5.10 -1.93
C GLN A 393 -12.88 -6.19 -1.31
N LYS A 394 -12.40 -7.44 -1.24
CA LYS A 394 -13.15 -8.54 -0.61
C LYS A 394 -13.44 -8.27 0.86
N MET A 395 -12.45 -7.79 1.61
CA MET A 395 -12.60 -7.46 3.02
C MET A 395 -13.67 -6.38 3.24
N ILE A 396 -13.59 -5.29 2.46
CA ILE A 396 -14.51 -4.15 2.58
C ILE A 396 -15.92 -4.51 2.11
N LEU A 397 -16.09 -5.28 1.03
CA LEU A 397 -17.41 -5.69 0.55
C LEU A 397 -18.11 -6.66 1.52
N GLU A 398 -17.37 -7.61 2.09
CA GLU A 398 -17.93 -8.49 3.12
C GLU A 398 -18.30 -7.72 4.39
N ASP A 399 -17.52 -6.69 4.75
CA ASP A 399 -17.88 -5.80 5.85
C ASP A 399 -19.10 -4.91 5.52
N ARG A 400 -19.17 -4.37 4.31
CA ARG A 400 -20.34 -3.61 3.81
C ARG A 400 -21.61 -4.44 3.92
N ARG A 401 -21.57 -5.71 3.55
CA ARG A 401 -22.71 -6.64 3.71
C ARG A 401 -23.22 -6.67 5.15
N LEU A 402 -22.33 -6.70 6.14
CA LEU A 402 -22.71 -6.69 7.56
C LEU A 402 -23.33 -5.35 7.98
N ARG A 403 -22.76 -4.23 7.51
CA ARG A 403 -23.30 -2.88 7.77
C ARG A 403 -24.69 -2.68 7.18
N ILE A 404 -24.91 -3.09 5.92
CA ILE A 404 -26.22 -2.99 5.27
C ILE A 404 -27.24 -3.90 5.97
N ASN A 405 -26.87 -5.13 6.35
CA ASN A 405 -27.76 -6.01 7.13
C ASN A 405 -28.16 -5.39 8.48
N TYR A 406 -27.22 -4.75 9.17
CA TYR A 406 -27.49 -4.02 10.40
C TYR A 406 -28.44 -2.84 10.15
N TRP A 407 -28.26 -2.09 9.07
CA TRP A 407 -29.15 -0.99 8.71
C TRP A 407 -30.58 -1.48 8.44
N VAL A 408 -30.75 -2.56 7.67
CA VAL A 408 -32.07 -3.19 7.45
C VAL A 408 -32.70 -3.68 8.75
N SER A 409 -31.89 -4.24 9.67
CA SER A 409 -32.35 -4.62 11.01
C SER A 409 -32.89 -3.41 11.79
N GLN A 410 -32.24 -2.24 11.70
CA GLN A 410 -32.71 -1.01 12.34
C GLN A 410 -34.01 -0.46 11.74
N ILE A 411 -34.17 -0.57 10.41
CA ILE A 411 -35.39 -0.15 9.70
C ILE A 411 -36.55 -1.08 10.04
N THR A 412 -36.32 -2.40 10.02
CA THR A 412 -37.37 -3.41 10.23
C THR A 412 -37.65 -3.74 11.69
N LYS A 413 -36.80 -3.27 12.62
CA LYS A 413 -36.81 -3.60 14.06
C LYS A 413 -36.76 -5.10 14.34
N LYS A 414 -36.09 -5.86 13.46
CA LYS A 414 -35.86 -7.31 13.62
C LYS A 414 -34.44 -7.56 14.14
N PRO A 415 -34.22 -8.63 14.93
CA PRO A 415 -32.88 -9.02 15.36
C PRO A 415 -31.98 -9.38 14.17
N ILE A 416 -30.69 -9.02 14.24
CA ILE A 416 -29.74 -9.15 13.12
C ILE A 416 -29.51 -10.61 12.70
N GLU A 417 -29.68 -11.56 13.63
CA GLU A 417 -29.50 -13.00 13.42
C GLU A 417 -30.47 -13.59 12.39
N LYS A 418 -31.57 -12.88 12.08
CA LYS A 418 -32.50 -13.26 11.02
C LYS A 418 -31.92 -13.05 9.63
N PHE A 419 -31.00 -12.10 9.46
CA PHE A 419 -30.36 -11.76 8.19
C PHE A 419 -29.10 -12.61 7.98
N LYS A 420 -29.30 -13.92 7.77
CA LYS A 420 -28.21 -14.89 7.59
C LYS A 420 -27.52 -14.71 6.24
N ASN A 421 -26.19 -14.84 6.22
CA ASN A 421 -25.40 -14.82 4.99
C ASN A 421 -25.64 -16.10 4.17
N PRO A 422 -26.08 -16.02 2.90
CA PRO A 422 -26.17 -17.17 2.01
C PRO A 422 -24.89 -18.01 1.95
N ASN A 423 -23.70 -17.39 1.97
CA ASN A 423 -22.40 -18.06 1.94
C ASN A 423 -22.13 -18.90 3.20
N LEU A 424 -22.80 -18.60 4.32
CA LEU A 424 -22.66 -19.33 5.58
C LEU A 424 -23.73 -20.42 5.78
N ILE A 425 -24.76 -20.48 4.92
CA ILE A 425 -25.87 -21.46 5.04
C ILE A 425 -25.45 -22.84 4.51
N ASN A 426 -24.79 -22.91 3.35
CA ASN A 426 -24.35 -24.18 2.75
C ASN A 426 -22.83 -24.34 2.92
N GLN A 427 -22.37 -25.01 3.99
CA GLN A 427 -20.95 -25.18 4.26
C GLN A 427 -20.39 -26.45 3.62
N ASN A 428 -19.40 -26.28 2.72
CA ASN A 428 -18.59 -27.39 2.24
C ASN A 428 -17.29 -27.44 3.06
N PRO A 429 -17.01 -28.54 3.78
CA PRO A 429 -15.84 -28.64 4.66
C PRO A 429 -14.49 -28.56 3.93
N LYS A 430 -14.48 -28.68 2.59
CA LYS A 430 -13.25 -28.55 1.78
C LYS A 430 -12.88 -27.10 1.45
N VAL A 431 -13.73 -26.13 1.78
CA VAL A 431 -13.55 -24.72 1.40
C VAL A 431 -13.11 -23.92 2.62
N ASN A 432 -11.86 -23.45 2.64
CA ASN A 432 -11.39 -22.56 3.70
C ASN A 432 -11.91 -21.13 3.47
N ARG A 433 -12.99 -20.75 4.14
CA ARG A 433 -13.64 -19.43 3.99
C ARG A 433 -13.00 -18.32 4.83
N ASP A 434 -12.05 -18.67 5.69
CA ASP A 434 -11.26 -17.71 6.46
C ASP A 434 -10.12 -17.13 5.62
N ASP A 435 -9.69 -17.85 4.58
CA ASP A 435 -8.66 -17.38 3.65
C ASP A 435 -9.24 -16.38 2.66
N ILE A 436 -8.71 -15.16 2.65
CA ILE A 436 -9.14 -14.07 1.76
C ILE A 436 -8.90 -14.38 0.28
N LYS A 437 -7.91 -15.24 -0.01
CA LYS A 437 -7.63 -15.68 -1.38
C LYS A 437 -8.71 -16.63 -1.90
N ASN A 438 -9.55 -17.18 -1.03
CA ASN A 438 -10.67 -18.02 -1.43
C ASN A 438 -11.80 -17.20 -2.08
N PRO A 439 -12.36 -17.64 -3.22
CA PRO A 439 -13.55 -17.01 -3.81
C PRO A 439 -14.77 -16.96 -2.88
N TYR A 440 -14.87 -17.89 -1.93
CA TYR A 440 -15.95 -17.98 -0.95
C TYR A 440 -15.57 -17.38 0.42
N PHE A 441 -14.58 -16.50 0.46
CA PHE A 441 -14.18 -15.77 1.66
C PHE A 441 -15.41 -15.10 2.31
N THR A 442 -15.52 -15.22 3.63
CA THR A 442 -16.57 -14.51 4.36
C THR A 442 -16.20 -14.27 5.80
N LEU A 443 -16.61 -13.12 6.32
CA LEU A 443 -16.42 -12.77 7.71
C LEU A 443 -17.36 -13.57 8.63
N LYS A 444 -16.80 -14.18 9.68
CA LYS A 444 -17.56 -14.93 10.69
C LYS A 444 -18.40 -14.05 11.62
N ARG A 445 -18.03 -12.78 11.78
CA ARG A 445 -18.76 -11.83 12.64
C ARG A 445 -20.10 -11.43 12.02
N ILE A 446 -21.07 -11.12 12.88
CA ILE A 446 -22.43 -10.71 12.48
C ILE A 446 -22.58 -9.19 12.56
N LEU A 447 -21.91 -8.54 13.52
CA LEU A 447 -21.97 -7.10 13.71
C LEU A 447 -20.80 -6.39 12.99
N PRO A 448 -20.98 -5.11 12.60
CA PRO A 448 -19.90 -4.25 12.11
C PRO A 448 -18.77 -4.05 13.11
N ILE A 449 -17.57 -3.66 12.63
CA ILE A 449 -16.37 -3.46 13.49
C ILE A 449 -16.61 -2.44 14.57
N SER A 450 -17.17 -1.30 14.19
CA SER A 450 -17.47 -0.16 15.08
C SER A 450 -18.24 -0.55 16.34
N MET A 451 -19.02 -1.64 16.28
CA MET A 451 -19.80 -2.17 17.40
C MET A 451 -19.01 -3.15 18.28
N HIS A 452 -17.94 -3.75 17.75
CA HIS A 452 -17.00 -4.55 18.51
C HIS A 452 -15.99 -3.67 19.27
N THR A 453 -15.42 -2.65 18.61
CA THR A 453 -14.43 -1.72 19.22
C THR A 453 -15.01 -0.98 20.42
N LYS A 454 -16.30 -0.62 20.38
CA LYS A 454 -17.00 0.02 21.52
C LYS A 454 -17.10 -0.87 22.77
N LYS A 455 -17.02 -2.20 22.65
CA LYS A 455 -17.04 -3.12 23.81
C LYS A 455 -15.66 -3.38 24.39
N THR A 456 -14.60 -3.26 23.58
CA THR A 456 -13.21 -3.51 23.96
C THR A 456 -12.41 -2.25 24.27
N ARG A 457 -13.00 -1.05 24.13
CA ARG A 457 -12.60 0.05 25.00
C ARG A 457 -12.84 -0.45 26.42
N ALA A 458 -11.78 -0.94 27.07
CA ALA A 458 -11.66 -0.71 28.50
C ALA A 458 -12.08 0.75 28.64
N MET A 459 -13.13 1.01 29.42
CA MET A 459 -13.28 2.35 29.96
C MET A 459 -11.89 2.62 30.53
N ASP A 460 -11.12 3.50 29.89
CA ASP A 460 -9.97 4.11 30.57
C ASP A 460 -10.57 4.45 31.92
N GLU A 461 -10.09 3.79 32.99
CA GLU A 461 -10.61 3.95 34.34
C GLU A 461 -10.93 5.42 34.44
N GLU A 462 -12.24 5.73 34.45
CA GLU A 462 -12.70 7.11 34.31
C GLU A 462 -11.80 7.89 35.25
N GLU A 463 -11.06 8.88 34.74
CA GLU A 463 -10.22 9.71 35.59
C GLU A 463 -11.10 10.07 36.80
N GLU A 464 -10.87 9.42 37.95
CA GLU A 464 -11.82 9.43 39.08
C GLU A 464 -12.03 10.88 39.59
N ASP A 465 -11.18 11.79 39.11
CA ASP A 465 -11.19 13.22 39.33
C ASP A 465 -12.35 13.98 38.64
N TYR A 466 -13.02 13.45 37.61
CA TYR A 466 -14.14 14.18 36.96
C TYR A 466 -15.45 14.14 37.76
N ASN A 467 -15.60 13.17 38.67
CA ASN A 467 -16.80 13.03 39.51
C ASN A 467 -16.68 13.75 40.86
N THR A 468 -15.56 14.43 41.14
CA THR A 468 -15.45 15.27 42.33
C THR A 468 -15.65 16.73 41.97
N LEU A 469 -16.83 17.26 42.31
CA LEU A 469 -17.07 18.70 42.37
C LEU A 469 -15.85 19.38 43.03
N HIS A 470 -15.09 20.17 42.26
CA HIS A 470 -13.87 20.85 42.72
C HIS A 470 -14.18 22.02 43.66
N PHE A 471 -15.04 21.83 44.65
CA PHE A 471 -15.23 22.79 45.73
C PHE A 471 -14.02 22.70 46.67
N ASN A 472 -13.28 23.79 46.80
CA ASN A 472 -12.38 23.90 47.93
C ASN A 472 -13.21 24.21 49.19
N HIS A 473 -13.70 23.18 49.86
CA HIS A 473 -14.53 23.28 51.08
C HIS A 473 -13.84 24.00 52.24
N THR A 474 -12.53 24.24 52.15
CA THR A 474 -11.74 24.92 53.19
C THR A 474 -11.64 26.43 53.00
N ALA A 475 -12.06 26.96 51.85
CA ALA A 475 -12.06 28.40 51.58
C ALA A 475 -13.26 29.06 52.26
N LYS A 476 -13.01 29.94 53.25
CA LYS A 476 -14.04 30.80 53.82
C LYS A 476 -14.35 31.94 52.85
N LEU A 477 -15.39 31.76 52.04
CA LEU A 477 -15.91 32.78 51.13
C LEU A 477 -17.03 33.57 51.81
N LEU A 478 -17.28 34.80 51.35
CA LEU A 478 -18.52 35.50 51.70
C LEU A 478 -19.70 34.81 50.99
N GLN A 479 -20.87 34.80 51.64
CA GLN A 479 -22.06 34.08 51.16
C GLN A 479 -22.39 34.40 49.69
N ASN A 480 -22.35 35.66 49.30
CA ASN A 480 -22.66 36.09 47.93
C ASN A 480 -21.67 35.52 46.89
N GLU A 481 -20.39 35.34 47.25
CA GLU A 481 -19.39 34.75 46.36
C GLU A 481 -19.57 33.23 46.28
N GLN A 482 -19.96 32.61 47.39
CA GLN A 482 -20.26 31.18 47.46
C GLN A 482 -21.49 30.82 46.63
N ASP A 483 -22.54 31.64 46.71
CA ASP A 483 -23.77 31.50 45.93
C ASP A 483 -23.50 31.70 44.43
N LEU A 484 -22.69 32.69 44.05
CA LEU A 484 -22.32 32.95 42.65
C LEU A 484 -21.50 31.79 42.04
N ILE A 485 -20.63 31.16 42.83
CA ILE A 485 -19.83 30.01 42.40
C ILE A 485 -20.72 28.77 42.28
N MET A 486 -21.65 28.55 43.23
CA MET A 486 -22.64 27.47 43.14
C MET A 486 -23.52 27.63 41.90
N GLU A 487 -24.10 28.81 41.67
CA GLU A 487 -24.97 29.07 40.51
C GLU A 487 -24.23 28.83 39.19
N ARG A 488 -22.98 29.29 39.08
CA ARG A 488 -22.15 29.07 37.88
C ARG A 488 -21.78 27.61 37.66
N THR A 489 -21.64 26.83 38.73
CA THR A 489 -21.29 25.41 38.66
C THR A 489 -22.52 24.56 38.31
N ILE A 490 -23.66 24.84 38.95
CA ILE A 490 -24.96 24.24 38.63
C ILE A 490 -25.35 24.54 37.17
N ALA A 491 -25.12 25.76 36.69
CA ALA A 491 -25.40 26.13 35.29
C ALA A 491 -24.46 25.46 34.28
N LYS A 492 -23.30 24.94 34.71
CA LYS A 492 -22.34 24.23 33.88
C LYS A 492 -22.70 22.74 33.70
N GLU A 493 -23.33 22.17 34.72
CA GLU A 493 -23.69 20.74 34.80
C GLU A 493 -25.16 20.45 34.42
N PHE A 494 -26.07 21.44 34.52
CA PHE A 494 -27.49 21.27 34.19
C PHE A 494 -27.92 22.03 32.92
N HIS A 495 -28.00 21.30 31.80
CA HIS A 495 -29.07 21.43 30.81
C HIS A 495 -30.42 21.37 31.54
N ARG A 496 -31.10 22.52 31.64
CA ARG A 496 -32.21 22.69 32.57
C ARG A 496 -33.48 21.95 32.11
N VAL A 497 -33.88 20.92 32.85
CA VAL A 497 -35.29 20.51 32.93
C VAL A 497 -36.05 21.66 33.56
N THR A 498 -36.98 22.25 32.81
CA THR A 498 -37.83 23.33 33.30
C THR A 498 -39.25 22.79 33.47
N GLN A 499 -39.88 23.01 34.63
CA GLN A 499 -41.31 22.74 34.77
C GLN A 499 -42.11 23.80 34.00
N VAL A 500 -43.04 23.31 33.19
CA VAL A 500 -43.93 24.12 32.35
C VAL A 500 -45.09 24.60 33.21
N GLU A 501 -44.96 25.76 33.84
CA GLU A 501 -46.08 26.37 34.59
C GLU A 501 -46.70 27.57 33.90
N ASN A 502 -46.25 27.98 32.70
CA ASN A 502 -46.94 29.02 31.93
C ASN A 502 -46.72 28.87 30.41
N THR A 503 -47.64 28.19 29.75
CA THR A 503 -47.63 27.91 28.30
C THR A 503 -48.09 29.07 27.40
N ASN A 504 -48.52 30.20 27.96
CA ASN A 504 -49.25 31.23 27.18
C ASN A 504 -48.46 32.52 26.86
N SER A 505 -47.15 32.59 27.10
CA SER A 505 -46.35 33.75 26.68
C SER A 505 -45.68 33.50 25.32
N LYS A 506 -45.90 34.41 24.36
CA LYS A 506 -45.29 34.36 23.02
C LYS A 506 -43.77 34.58 23.03
N ASP A 507 -43.20 35.04 24.14
CA ASP A 507 -41.76 35.35 24.26
C ASP A 507 -40.89 34.09 24.48
N VAL A 508 -41.48 32.93 24.79
CA VAL A 508 -40.76 31.66 24.96
C VAL A 508 -40.35 31.04 23.61
N ALA A 509 -41.02 31.39 22.52
CA ALA A 509 -40.71 30.87 21.19
C ALA A 509 -39.46 31.51 20.55
N VAL A 510 -39.04 32.69 21.03
CA VAL A 510 -37.89 33.42 20.46
C VAL A 510 -36.56 33.00 21.11
N ASN A 511 -36.59 32.56 22.37
CA ASN A 511 -35.37 32.17 23.10
C ASN A 511 -35.00 30.68 22.98
N SER A 512 -35.82 29.87 22.31
CA SER A 512 -35.56 28.44 22.10
C SER A 512 -34.85 28.11 20.77
N VAL A 513 -34.47 29.13 19.99
CA VAL A 513 -33.71 28.95 18.75
C VAL A 513 -32.34 29.60 18.90
N LEU A 514 -31.37 28.83 19.40
CA LEU A 514 -29.94 28.90 19.07
C LEU A 514 -29.27 27.62 19.56
N LEU A 515 -29.73 26.48 19.02
CA LEU A 515 -29.03 25.20 19.13
C LEU A 515 -27.72 25.29 18.35
N ARG A 516 -26.60 25.52 19.04
CA ARG A 516 -25.27 25.17 18.53
C ARG A 516 -24.89 23.81 19.10
N ASN A 517 -24.77 22.82 18.21
CA ASN A 517 -24.09 21.55 18.47
C ASN A 517 -22.64 21.86 18.87
N TYR A 518 -22.32 21.71 20.16
CA TYR A 518 -20.95 21.49 20.58
C TYR A 518 -20.70 19.99 20.57
N ASN A 519 -19.91 19.51 19.61
CA ASN A 519 -19.25 18.21 19.74
C ASN A 519 -18.09 18.38 20.73
N ASP A 520 -18.01 17.46 21.69
CA ASP A 520 -16.84 17.33 22.54
C ASP A 520 -15.60 17.08 21.68
N GLY A 521 -14.55 17.86 21.95
CA GLY A 521 -13.22 17.62 21.38
C GLY A 521 -12.90 18.41 20.12
N ARG A 522 -12.89 19.75 20.19
CA ARG A 522 -11.92 20.62 19.47
C ARG A 522 -12.09 22.09 19.88
N HIS A 523 -11.60 22.43 21.07
CA HIS A 523 -11.16 23.80 21.34
C HIS A 523 -9.65 23.79 21.50
N GLY A 524 -8.97 24.09 20.39
CA GLY A 524 -7.56 24.40 20.43
C GLY A 524 -7.33 25.57 21.38
N LYS A 525 -6.48 25.39 22.39
CA LYS A 525 -5.65 26.44 23.01
C LYS A 525 -6.37 27.74 23.41
N TRP A 526 -7.67 27.73 23.71
CA TRP A 526 -8.34 28.90 24.27
C TRP A 526 -8.41 28.74 25.78
N ASP A 527 -7.76 29.68 26.46
CA ASP A 527 -7.93 29.90 27.89
C ASP A 527 -9.33 30.51 28.07
N ASN A 528 -10.31 29.72 28.49
CA ASN A 528 -11.66 30.20 28.80
C ASN A 528 -11.68 31.16 30.02
N TYR A 529 -10.51 31.40 30.62
CA TYR A 529 -10.31 32.43 31.62
C TYR A 529 -9.71 33.67 30.97
N CYS A 530 -10.59 34.57 30.48
CA CYS A 530 -10.22 35.97 30.36
C CYS A 530 -9.89 36.50 31.77
N THR A 531 -8.64 36.35 32.21
CA THR A 531 -8.13 37.24 33.25
C THR A 531 -7.99 38.61 32.61
N LEU A 532 -8.66 39.61 33.16
CA LEU A 532 -8.36 41.00 32.87
C LEU A 532 -6.89 41.22 33.25
N LYS A 533 -6.04 41.30 32.22
CA LYS A 533 -4.61 41.53 32.35
C LYS A 533 -4.41 42.87 33.06
N GLY A 534 -4.01 42.85 34.33
CA GLY A 534 -3.69 44.07 35.07
C GLY A 534 -4.09 44.11 36.55
N GLN A 535 -4.74 43.10 37.11
CA GLN A 535 -4.92 43.03 38.57
C GLN A 535 -4.08 41.93 39.19
N SER A 536 -3.25 42.32 40.15
CA SER A 536 -2.27 41.52 40.89
C SER A 536 -2.90 40.50 41.85
N LYS A 537 -3.96 39.81 41.45
CA LYS A 537 -4.55 38.70 42.21
C LYS A 537 -4.47 37.42 41.37
N GLY A 538 -3.85 36.38 41.96
CA GLY A 538 -3.70 35.08 41.32
C GLY A 538 -5.04 34.43 40.99
N SER A 539 -5.10 33.73 39.86
CA SER A 539 -6.24 32.91 39.47
C SER A 539 -6.60 31.89 40.56
N TYR A 540 -7.90 31.69 40.81
CA TYR A 540 -8.42 30.68 41.73
C TYR A 540 -8.27 29.24 41.20
N VAL A 541 -7.86 29.09 39.94
CA VAL A 541 -7.54 27.80 39.32
C VAL A 541 -6.03 27.62 39.31
N LYS A 542 -5.53 26.64 40.06
CA LYS A 542 -4.13 26.24 39.98
C LYS A 542 -3.90 25.51 38.66
N SER A 543 -3.04 26.04 37.79
CA SER A 543 -2.60 25.27 36.62
C SER A 543 -1.79 24.07 37.09
N LYS A 544 -2.27 22.85 36.83
CA LYS A 544 -1.40 21.66 36.85
C LYS A 544 -0.37 21.90 35.74
N ASN A 545 0.91 22.09 36.11
CA ASN A 545 2.02 22.09 35.16
C ASN A 545 2.19 20.67 34.62
N THR A 546 1.38 20.28 33.65
CA THR A 546 1.72 19.15 32.78
C THR A 546 2.86 19.63 31.88
N LYS A 547 4.05 19.03 32.05
CA LYS A 547 5.18 19.27 31.17
C LYS A 547 4.70 19.05 29.74
N ARG A 548 4.68 20.12 28.93
CA ARG A 548 4.57 19.99 27.47
C ARG A 548 5.65 19.02 27.04
N LYS A 549 5.26 17.91 26.41
CA LYS A 549 6.19 17.18 25.55
C LYS A 549 6.67 18.17 24.52
N GLU A 550 7.95 18.52 24.59
CA GLU A 550 8.65 19.22 23.53
C GLU A 550 8.50 18.34 22.28
N ILE A 551 7.75 18.84 21.32
CA ILE A 551 7.85 18.38 19.93
C ILE A 551 9.17 18.97 19.47
N ILE A 552 10.22 18.16 19.54
CA ILE A 552 11.49 18.44 18.88
C ILE A 552 11.29 18.13 17.40
N ASP A 553 11.84 19.03 16.58
CA ASP A 553 11.77 19.16 15.12
C ASP A 553 11.77 17.87 14.29
#